data_AF-A0A316C0J6-F1
#
_entry.id   AF-A0A316C0J6-F1
#
_cell.length_a   1.000
_cell.length_b   1.000
_cell.length_c   1.000
_cell.angle_alpha   90.00
_cell.angle_beta   90.00
_cell.angle_gamma   90.00
#
_symmetry.space_group_name_H-M   'P 1'
#
loop_
_entity.id
_entity.type
_entity.pdbx_description
1 polymer ?
#
loop_
_entity_poly.entity_id
_entity_poly.type
_entity_poly.pdbx_seq_one_letter_code
_entity_poly.pdbx_strand_id
1 'polypeptide(L)'
;MIALILGSAECVEEDAAAALALFDPDCVIAVNDMIARWPRPIDHAVTLHVENAPQWLEARALNQSDRPTVWSHSGASALGRLSKVADRLLPDWKGSSGLFAVTVARELCMRAVLCGVPMDSRRHVPGKSAATWSGMPWPGREVLNYREGWNKHFDEIAPFVRSMSGWTRELLGEPDEEWLLAE
;
A
#
# COMPACT_ATOMS: atom_id res chain seq x y z
N MET A 1 16.11 4.79 7.07
CA MET A 1 15.60 4.22 5.80
C MET A 1 14.11 4.51 5.67
N ILE A 2 13.66 4.87 4.48
CA ILE A 2 12.30 5.32 4.19
C ILE A 2 11.72 4.55 3.01
N ALA A 3 10.56 3.94 3.25
CA ALA A 3 9.78 3.27 2.22
C ALA A 3 8.75 4.23 1.58
N LEU A 4 8.61 4.14 0.26
CA LEU A 4 7.48 4.71 -0.48
C LEU A 4 6.38 3.66 -0.60
N ILE A 5 5.22 3.89 -0.01
CA ILE A 5 4.06 3.00 -0.13
C ILE A 5 3.11 3.54 -1.20
N LEU A 6 2.83 2.72 -2.21
CA LEU A 6 1.94 3.03 -3.32
C LEU A 6 0.59 2.31 -3.13
N GLY A 7 -0.39 3.04 -2.63
CA GLY A 7 -1.80 2.64 -2.55
C GLY A 7 -2.47 2.61 -3.92
N SER A 8 -3.80 2.51 -3.96
CA SER A 8 -4.53 2.39 -5.23
C SER A 8 -5.57 3.49 -5.45
N ALA A 9 -5.54 4.59 -4.70
CA ALA A 9 -6.42 5.73 -4.98
C ALA A 9 -5.97 6.53 -6.21
N GLU A 10 -6.90 7.24 -6.84
CA GLU A 10 -6.67 7.99 -8.09
C GLU A 10 -5.57 9.06 -7.98
N CYS A 11 -5.26 9.55 -6.77
CA CYS A 11 -4.17 10.49 -6.51
C CYS A 11 -2.79 9.84 -6.40
N VAL A 12 -2.64 8.51 -6.55
CA VAL A 12 -1.37 7.81 -6.30
C VAL A 12 -0.21 8.33 -7.16
N GLU A 13 -0.47 8.67 -8.42
CA GLU A 13 0.58 9.15 -9.34
C GLU A 13 1.06 10.56 -8.97
N GLU A 14 0.13 11.43 -8.59
CA GLU A 14 0.42 12.79 -8.11
C GLU A 14 1.14 12.77 -6.76
N ASP A 15 0.64 11.97 -5.81
CA ASP A 15 1.26 11.78 -4.49
C ASP A 15 2.68 11.23 -4.63
N ALA A 16 2.89 10.21 -5.48
CA ALA A 16 4.20 9.61 -5.68
C ALA A 16 5.16 10.58 -6.35
N ALA A 17 4.72 11.37 -7.34
CA ALA A 17 5.55 12.39 -7.97
C ALA A 17 5.98 13.46 -6.96
N ALA A 18 5.07 13.92 -6.10
CA ALA A 18 5.37 14.88 -5.05
C ALA A 18 6.34 14.31 -4.01
N ALA A 19 6.12 13.06 -3.54
CA ALA A 19 7.01 12.40 -2.61
C ALA A 19 8.43 12.20 -3.18
N LEU A 20 8.53 11.75 -4.43
CA LEU A 20 9.80 11.55 -5.13
C LEU A 20 10.56 12.86 -5.42
N ALA A 21 9.90 14.01 -5.36
CA ALA A 21 10.55 15.31 -5.42
C ALA A 21 11.17 15.72 -4.06
N LEU A 22 10.73 15.11 -2.96
CA LEU A 22 11.22 15.39 -1.61
C LEU A 22 12.36 14.44 -1.20
N PHE A 23 12.32 13.18 -1.62
CA PHE A 23 13.33 12.19 -1.25
C PHE A 23 13.42 11.05 -2.28
N ASP A 24 14.55 10.31 -2.24
CA ASP A 24 14.71 9.04 -2.96
C ASP A 24 14.44 7.88 -2.00
N PRO A 25 13.46 7.00 -2.27
CA PRO A 25 13.09 5.93 -1.34
C PRO A 25 14.11 4.78 -1.34
N ASP A 26 14.42 4.27 -0.15
CA ASP A 26 15.24 3.06 0.02
C ASP A 26 14.49 1.78 -0.36
N CYS A 27 13.16 1.84 -0.39
CA CYS A 27 12.27 0.72 -0.67
C CYS A 27 10.94 1.19 -1.25
N VAL A 28 10.42 0.48 -2.23
CA VAL A 28 9.10 0.72 -2.82
C VAL A 28 8.18 -0.45 -2.54
N ILE A 29 7.07 -0.16 -1.84
CA ILE A 29 6.03 -1.10 -1.46
C ILE A 29 4.78 -0.80 -2.26
N ALA A 30 4.40 -1.67 -3.19
CA ALA A 30 3.19 -1.48 -3.98
C ALA A 30 2.02 -2.32 -3.47
N VAL A 31 0.84 -1.70 -3.44
CA VAL A 31 -0.39 -2.28 -2.91
C VAL A 31 -1.36 -2.58 -4.05
N ASN A 32 -1.91 -3.80 -4.06
CA ASN A 32 -2.95 -4.24 -4.97
C ASN A 32 -2.64 -3.90 -6.45
N ASP A 33 -3.49 -3.11 -7.13
CA ASP A 33 -3.34 -2.82 -8.55
C ASP A 33 -2.06 -2.05 -8.89
N MET A 34 -1.43 -1.37 -7.93
CA MET A 34 -0.13 -0.74 -8.16
C MET A 34 1.01 -1.73 -8.32
N ILE A 35 0.86 -2.98 -7.88
CA ILE A 35 1.84 -4.04 -8.14
C ILE A 35 2.04 -4.22 -9.66
N ALA A 36 0.95 -4.22 -10.41
CA ALA A 36 0.97 -4.35 -11.86
C ALA A 36 1.23 -3.03 -12.59
N ARG A 37 0.73 -1.91 -12.06
CA ARG A 37 0.73 -0.61 -12.75
C ARG A 37 2.00 0.20 -12.58
N TRP A 38 2.67 0.11 -11.44
CA TRP A 38 3.83 0.96 -11.18
C TRP A 38 4.96 0.64 -12.17
N PRO A 39 5.43 1.63 -12.96
CA PRO A 39 6.36 1.38 -14.07
C PRO A 39 7.81 1.20 -13.61
N ARG A 40 8.14 1.57 -12.36
CA ARG A 40 9.48 1.42 -11.80
C ARG A 40 9.60 0.12 -10.98
N PRO A 41 10.82 -0.30 -10.62
CA PRO A 41 11.03 -1.40 -9.67
C PRO A 41 10.22 -1.21 -8.37
N ILE A 42 9.80 -2.34 -7.80
CA ILE A 42 9.18 -2.43 -6.47
C ILE A 42 9.85 -3.59 -5.75
N ASP A 43 10.09 -3.43 -4.45
CA ASP A 43 10.75 -4.42 -3.61
C ASP A 43 9.71 -5.37 -2.99
N HIS A 44 8.55 -4.81 -2.66
CA HIS A 44 7.48 -5.52 -1.97
C HIS A 44 6.13 -5.32 -2.65
N ALA A 45 5.41 -6.43 -2.80
CA ALA A 45 4.03 -6.47 -3.26
C ALA A 45 3.13 -6.84 -2.07
N VAL A 46 2.19 -5.98 -1.71
CA VAL A 46 1.37 -6.14 -0.49
C VAL A 46 -0.10 -6.21 -0.85
N THR A 47 -0.81 -7.20 -0.31
CA THR A 47 -2.25 -7.32 -0.54
C THR A 47 -2.99 -8.09 0.56
N LEU A 48 -4.23 -7.68 0.83
CA LEU A 48 -5.18 -8.52 1.56
C LEU A 48 -5.92 -9.53 0.65
N HIS A 49 -5.78 -9.40 -0.66
CA HIS A 49 -6.45 -10.19 -1.69
C HIS A 49 -5.43 -11.08 -2.42
N VAL A 50 -4.84 -12.05 -1.71
CA VAL A 50 -3.78 -12.91 -2.25
C VAL A 50 -4.22 -13.69 -3.49
N GLU A 51 -5.52 -13.95 -3.64
CA GLU A 51 -6.14 -14.54 -4.83
C GLU A 51 -5.90 -13.74 -6.11
N ASN A 52 -5.70 -12.41 -5.99
CA ASN A 52 -5.44 -11.50 -7.09
C ASN A 52 -3.94 -11.30 -7.37
N ALA A 53 -3.04 -11.81 -6.52
CA ALA A 53 -1.60 -11.63 -6.72
C ALA A 53 -1.05 -12.28 -8.00
N PRO A 54 -1.48 -13.48 -8.45
CA PRO A 54 -0.93 -14.10 -9.66
C PRO A 54 -1.07 -13.22 -10.91
N GLN A 55 -2.26 -12.66 -11.17
CA GLN A 55 -2.51 -11.78 -12.30
C GLN A 55 -1.72 -10.45 -12.22
N TRP A 56 -1.50 -9.91 -11.01
CA TRP A 56 -0.70 -8.69 -10.85
C TRP A 56 0.78 -8.97 -11.13
N LEU A 57 1.30 -10.09 -10.65
CA LEU A 57 2.68 -10.51 -10.89
C LEU A 57 2.92 -10.87 -12.35
N GLU A 58 1.97 -11.53 -13.00
CA GLU A 58 2.03 -11.82 -14.44
C GLU A 58 2.07 -10.52 -15.26
N ALA A 59 1.18 -9.57 -14.96
CA ALA A 59 1.18 -8.26 -15.61
C ALA A 59 2.50 -7.50 -15.37
N ARG A 60 3.09 -7.63 -14.17
CA ARG A 60 4.38 -7.03 -13.83
C ARG A 60 5.55 -7.70 -14.54
N ALA A 61 5.54 -9.03 -14.70
CA ALA A 61 6.60 -9.76 -15.39
C ALA A 61 6.74 -9.32 -16.86
N LEU A 62 5.63 -8.89 -17.49
CA LEU A 62 5.66 -8.28 -18.82
C LEU A 62 6.43 -6.96 -18.87
N ASN A 63 6.57 -6.27 -17.73
CA ASN A 63 7.37 -5.04 -17.59
C ASN A 63 8.85 -5.34 -17.28
N GLN A 64 9.31 -6.59 -17.44
CA GLN A 64 10.72 -7.03 -17.25
C GLN A 64 11.34 -6.60 -15.91
N SER A 65 10.52 -6.51 -14.86
CA SER A 65 10.99 -6.19 -13.51
C SER A 65 11.28 -7.46 -12.73
N ASP A 66 12.23 -7.38 -11.79
CA ASP A 66 12.43 -8.44 -10.80
C ASP A 66 11.13 -8.72 -10.02
N ARG A 67 10.97 -9.98 -9.61
CA ARG A 67 9.81 -10.40 -8.82
C ARG A 67 9.95 -9.81 -7.39
N PRO A 68 8.97 -9.03 -6.92
CA PRO A 68 8.98 -8.52 -5.55
C PRO A 68 8.67 -9.62 -4.52
N THR A 69 9.05 -9.38 -3.26
CA THR A 69 8.57 -10.23 -2.15
C THR A 69 7.08 -9.95 -1.91
N VAL A 70 6.27 -11.01 -1.95
CA VAL A 70 4.81 -10.91 -1.81
C VAL A 70 4.41 -11.09 -0.34
N TRP A 71 3.67 -10.13 0.19
CA TRP A 71 3.13 -10.13 1.55
C TRP A 71 1.60 -10.23 1.52
N SER A 72 1.05 -11.08 2.38
CA SER A 72 -0.40 -11.14 2.61
C SER A 72 -0.72 -11.59 4.03
N HIS A 73 -1.99 -11.53 4.42
CA HIS A 73 -2.46 -12.09 5.69
C HIS A 73 -2.80 -13.58 5.60
N SER A 74 -2.84 -14.14 4.38
CA SER A 74 -3.11 -15.55 4.14
C SER A 74 -2.25 -16.11 3.01
N GLY A 75 -1.86 -17.39 3.12
CA GLY A 75 -0.97 -18.05 2.16
C GLY A 75 -1.69 -18.81 1.03
N ALA A 76 -3.01 -18.90 1.07
CA ALA A 76 -3.81 -19.69 0.13
C ALA A 76 -5.08 -18.91 -0.26
N SER A 77 -5.46 -18.96 -1.54
CA SER A 77 -6.82 -18.56 -1.91
C SER A 77 -7.82 -19.60 -1.38
N ALA A 78 -9.06 -19.16 -1.11
CA ALA A 78 -10.16 -20.02 -0.65
C ALA A 78 -10.44 -21.24 -1.57
N LEU A 79 -9.87 -21.27 -2.77
CA LEU A 79 -9.99 -22.35 -3.75
C LEU A 79 -8.99 -23.50 -3.57
N GLY A 80 -8.15 -23.50 -2.52
CA GLY A 80 -7.40 -24.68 -2.05
C GLY A 80 -6.36 -25.27 -3.01
N ARG A 81 -6.08 -24.61 -4.14
CA ARG A 81 -5.21 -25.14 -5.22
C ARG A 81 -4.03 -24.25 -5.59
N LEU A 82 -3.90 -23.06 -5.00
CA LEU A 82 -2.75 -22.20 -5.25
C LEU A 82 -1.63 -22.52 -4.25
N SER A 83 -0.58 -23.14 -4.77
CA SER A 83 0.76 -23.16 -4.16
C SER A 83 1.13 -21.75 -3.69
N LYS A 84 1.53 -21.62 -2.41
CA LYS A 84 2.01 -20.41 -1.72
C LYS A 84 2.31 -19.22 -2.65
N VAL A 85 1.33 -18.34 -2.84
CA VAL A 85 1.51 -17.11 -3.64
C VAL A 85 2.22 -16.03 -2.83
N ALA A 86 1.90 -15.93 -1.54
CA ALA A 86 2.59 -15.07 -0.60
C ALA A 86 3.91 -15.71 -0.13
N ASP A 87 4.98 -14.92 -0.17
CA ASP A 87 6.30 -15.30 0.34
C ASP A 87 6.38 -15.09 1.85
N ARG A 88 5.65 -14.08 2.36
CA ARG A 88 5.61 -13.72 3.79
C ARG A 88 4.19 -13.42 4.27
N LEU A 89 3.94 -13.68 5.55
CA LEU A 89 2.63 -13.54 6.17
C LEU A 89 2.69 -12.63 7.40
N LEU A 90 1.72 -11.72 7.53
CA LEU A 90 1.51 -10.87 8.71
C LEU A 90 0.02 -10.82 9.08
N PRO A 91 -0.33 -10.61 10.36
CA PRO A 91 -1.73 -10.47 10.77
C PRO A 91 -2.38 -9.20 10.17
N ASP A 92 -3.67 -9.30 9.84
CA ASP A 92 -4.47 -8.18 9.32
C ASP A 92 -4.99 -7.30 10.47
N TRP A 93 -4.64 -6.00 10.42
CA TRP A 93 -5.04 -4.97 11.38
C TRP A 93 -6.40 -4.34 11.10
N LYS A 94 -7.14 -4.80 10.09
CA LYS A 94 -8.52 -4.38 9.79
C LYS A 94 -8.67 -2.90 9.44
N GLY A 95 -7.66 -2.29 8.81
CA GLY A 95 -7.70 -0.87 8.42
C GLY A 95 -7.39 -0.59 6.95
N SER A 96 -7.68 -1.53 6.04
CA SER A 96 -7.35 -1.55 4.60
C SER A 96 -5.99 -2.15 4.23
N SER A 97 -5.81 -2.46 2.93
CA SER A 97 -4.52 -2.89 2.39
C SER A 97 -3.42 -1.83 2.54
N GLY A 98 -3.77 -0.54 2.59
CA GLY A 98 -2.82 0.53 2.86
C GLY A 98 -2.26 0.47 4.28
N LEU A 99 -3.11 0.22 5.29
CA LEU A 99 -2.64 0.00 6.67
C LEU A 99 -1.83 -1.31 6.78
N PHE A 100 -2.22 -2.34 6.03
CA PHE A 100 -1.42 -3.58 5.97
C PHE A 100 -0.03 -3.34 5.34
N ALA A 101 0.11 -2.43 4.38
CA ALA A 101 1.43 -2.04 3.88
C ALA A 101 2.26 -1.30 4.94
N VAL A 102 1.63 -0.53 5.82
CA VAL A 102 2.30 0.08 6.98
C VAL A 102 2.85 -0.99 7.92
N THR A 103 2.11 -2.07 8.19
CA THR A 103 2.62 -3.16 9.05
C THR A 103 3.82 -3.88 8.42
N VAL A 104 3.83 -4.02 7.10
CA VAL A 104 5.00 -4.53 6.36
C VAL A 104 6.20 -3.59 6.51
N ALA A 105 6.02 -2.27 6.34
CA ALA A 105 7.10 -1.30 6.54
C ALA A 105 7.67 -1.36 7.97
N ARG A 106 6.82 -1.58 8.99
CA ARG A 106 7.28 -1.80 10.38
C ARG A 106 8.12 -3.05 10.54
N GLU A 107 7.68 -4.16 9.96
CA GLU A 107 8.41 -5.44 9.99
C GLU A 107 9.81 -5.30 9.35
N LEU A 108 9.93 -4.41 8.37
CA LEU A 108 11.19 -4.05 7.72
C LEU A 108 12.00 -2.99 8.48
N CYS A 109 11.51 -2.53 9.64
CA CYS A 109 12.10 -1.44 10.44
C CYS A 109 12.28 -0.14 9.64
N MET A 110 11.30 0.20 8.79
CA MET A 110 11.35 1.39 7.95
C MET A 110 10.32 2.43 8.38
N ARG A 111 10.68 3.70 8.20
CA ARG A 111 9.72 4.79 8.15
C ARG A 111 9.01 4.74 6.79
N ALA A 112 7.81 5.30 6.68
CA ALA A 112 7.02 5.18 5.46
C ALA A 112 6.31 6.47 5.07
N VAL A 113 6.30 6.74 3.75
CA VAL A 113 5.47 7.78 3.14
C VAL A 113 4.38 7.12 2.31
N LEU A 114 3.12 7.40 2.66
CA LEU A 114 1.94 6.91 1.97
C LEU A 114 1.60 7.78 0.76
N CYS A 115 1.48 7.15 -0.41
CA CYS A 115 1.00 7.76 -1.64
C CYS A 115 -0.22 6.99 -2.14
N GLY A 116 -1.32 7.65 -2.47
CA GLY A 116 -2.54 6.98 -2.94
C GLY A 116 -3.26 6.17 -1.85
N VAL A 117 -3.10 6.53 -0.58
CA VAL A 117 -3.83 5.97 0.57
C VAL A 117 -4.59 7.08 1.33
N PRO A 118 -5.45 7.85 0.66
CA PRO A 118 -6.10 9.02 1.26
C PRO A 118 -7.15 8.65 2.31
N MET A 119 -7.65 7.41 2.32
CA MET A 119 -8.73 6.96 3.20
C MET A 119 -9.96 7.89 3.16
N ASP A 120 -10.32 8.35 1.96
CA ASP A 120 -11.52 9.14 1.67
C ASP A 120 -12.34 8.47 0.56
N SER A 121 -13.31 9.18 -0.02
CA SER A 121 -14.23 8.64 -1.03
C SER A 121 -13.71 8.75 -2.47
N ARG A 122 -12.42 9.07 -2.67
CA ARG A 122 -11.80 9.09 -4.01
C ARG A 122 -11.89 7.72 -4.68
N ARG A 123 -11.77 7.73 -6.02
CA ARG A 123 -11.81 6.49 -6.80
C ARG A 123 -10.53 5.69 -6.62
N HIS A 124 -10.65 4.39 -6.80
CA HIS A 124 -9.48 3.57 -7.05
C HIS A 124 -9.04 3.75 -8.50
N VAL A 125 -7.73 3.68 -8.73
CA VAL A 125 -7.18 3.58 -10.07
C VAL A 125 -7.79 2.37 -10.79
N PRO A 126 -8.11 2.46 -12.09
CA PRO A 126 -8.58 1.31 -12.86
C PRO A 126 -7.54 0.17 -12.80
N GLY A 127 -7.94 -0.96 -12.25
CA GLY A 127 -7.13 -2.15 -12.04
C GLY A 127 -7.49 -3.30 -12.97
N LYS A 128 -6.55 -4.23 -13.15
CA LYS A 128 -6.80 -5.53 -13.81
C LYS A 128 -7.44 -6.55 -12.87
N SER A 129 -7.46 -6.28 -11.56
CA SER A 129 -8.08 -7.19 -10.62
C SER A 129 -9.60 -7.14 -10.69
N ALA A 130 -10.23 -8.28 -10.44
CA ALA A 130 -11.65 -8.36 -10.10
C ALA A 130 -11.94 -7.76 -8.70
N ALA A 131 -11.01 -6.97 -8.13
CA ALA A 131 -11.26 -6.26 -6.89
C ALA A 131 -12.51 -5.40 -7.10
N THR A 132 -13.47 -5.57 -6.20
CA THR A 132 -14.83 -5.01 -6.24
C THR A 132 -14.87 -3.50 -6.50
N TRP A 133 -13.74 -2.80 -6.30
CA TRP A 133 -13.64 -1.34 -6.31
C TRP A 133 -12.80 -0.75 -7.45
N SER A 134 -12.30 -1.56 -8.40
CA SER A 134 -11.55 -1.06 -9.56
C SER A 134 -12.34 0.04 -10.31
N GLY A 135 -11.78 1.26 -10.38
CA GLY A 135 -12.42 2.43 -11.02
C GLY A 135 -13.62 3.03 -10.26
N MET A 136 -13.99 2.47 -9.11
CA MET A 136 -15.14 2.88 -8.30
C MET A 136 -14.69 3.73 -7.09
N PRO A 137 -15.51 4.70 -6.65
CA PRO A 137 -15.30 5.37 -5.38
C PRO A 137 -15.53 4.38 -4.24
N TRP A 138 -14.84 4.59 -3.13
CA TRP A 138 -15.10 3.80 -1.93
C TRP A 138 -16.42 4.22 -1.28
N PRO A 139 -17.29 3.28 -0.87
CA PRO A 139 -18.50 3.62 -0.15
C PRO A 139 -18.14 4.31 1.18
N GLY A 140 -18.72 5.48 1.44
CA GLY A 140 -18.37 6.28 2.63
C GLY A 140 -18.49 5.53 3.96
N ARG A 141 -19.41 4.57 4.08
CA ARG A 141 -19.54 3.72 5.28
C ARG A 141 -18.35 2.78 5.48
N GLU A 142 -17.79 2.23 4.40
CA GLU A 142 -16.61 1.37 4.49
C GLU A 142 -15.35 2.17 4.84
N VAL A 143 -15.23 3.39 4.29
CA VAL A 143 -14.16 4.33 4.66
C VAL A 143 -14.11 4.51 6.17
N LEU A 144 -15.25 4.77 6.81
CA LEU A 144 -15.32 4.96 8.26
C LEU A 144 -14.87 3.71 9.03
N ASN A 145 -15.34 2.53 8.63
CA ASN A 145 -14.92 1.27 9.27
C ASN A 145 -13.41 1.05 9.15
N TYR A 146 -12.81 1.32 7.99
CA TYR A 146 -11.37 1.17 7.84
C TYR A 146 -10.59 2.21 8.65
N ARG A 147 -11.09 3.46 8.76
CA ARG A 147 -10.51 4.50 9.62
C ARG A 147 -10.47 4.08 11.10
N GLU A 148 -11.40 3.25 11.59
CA GLU A 148 -11.33 2.70 12.94
C GLU A 148 -10.04 1.87 13.16
N GLY A 149 -9.63 1.08 12.16
CA GLY A 149 -8.37 0.36 12.19
C GLY A 149 -7.15 1.28 12.29
N TRP A 150 -7.14 2.39 11.52
CA TRP A 150 -6.08 3.39 11.61
C TRP A 150 -6.03 4.07 12.98
N ASN A 151 -7.18 4.51 13.49
CA ASN A 151 -7.26 5.17 14.80
C ASN A 151 -6.82 4.23 15.93
N LYS A 152 -7.23 2.96 15.88
CA LYS A 152 -6.86 1.96 16.88
C LYS A 152 -5.34 1.78 16.99
N HIS A 153 -4.62 1.92 15.88
CA HIS A 153 -3.18 1.73 15.81
C HIS A 153 -2.41 3.04 15.66
N PHE A 154 -3.06 4.19 15.91
CA PHE A 154 -2.46 5.51 15.68
C PHE A 154 -1.15 5.70 16.45
N ASP A 155 -1.14 5.46 17.76
CA ASP A 155 0.04 5.64 18.60
C ASP A 155 1.21 4.76 18.17
N GLU A 156 0.89 3.59 17.59
CA GLU A 156 1.91 2.70 17.06
C GLU A 156 2.55 3.26 15.79
N ILE A 157 1.76 3.86 14.89
CA ILE A 157 2.20 4.23 13.52
C ILE A 157 2.62 5.69 13.36
N ALA A 158 2.04 6.60 14.13
CA ALA A 158 2.25 8.04 14.00
C ALA A 158 3.72 8.49 14.07
N PRO A 159 4.61 7.85 14.86
CA PRO A 159 6.02 8.25 14.89
C PRO A 159 6.76 8.03 13.55
N PHE A 160 6.36 7.02 12.77
CA PHE A 160 7.16 6.55 11.62
C PHE A 160 6.42 6.60 10.27
N VAL A 161 5.16 7.06 10.23
CA VAL A 161 4.39 7.17 8.97
C VAL A 161 3.98 8.61 8.71
N ARG A 162 4.10 9.03 7.45
CA ARG A 162 3.48 10.25 6.90
C ARG A 162 2.69 9.94 5.65
N SER A 163 1.79 10.84 5.26
CA SER A 163 0.95 10.66 4.07
C SER A 163 0.91 11.92 3.22
N MET A 164 0.93 11.74 1.90
CA MET A 164 0.87 12.86 0.96
C MET A 164 -0.55 13.42 0.80
N SER A 165 -1.60 12.66 1.14
CA SER A 165 -2.97 13.07 0.81
C SER A 165 -4.06 12.56 1.74
N GLY A 166 -5.24 13.17 1.58
CA GLY A 166 -6.50 12.75 2.19
C GLY A 166 -6.52 12.82 3.71
N TRP A 167 -7.38 12.00 4.30
CA TRP A 167 -7.56 11.88 5.74
C TRP A 167 -6.34 11.26 6.44
N THR A 168 -5.60 10.38 5.79
CA THR A 168 -4.36 9.86 6.39
C THR A 168 -3.31 10.95 6.57
N ARG A 169 -3.26 11.96 5.69
CA ARG A 169 -2.42 13.15 5.90
C ARG A 169 -2.92 14.00 7.06
N GLU A 170 -4.23 14.17 7.21
CA GLU A 170 -4.81 14.87 8.37
C GLU A 170 -4.48 14.15 9.68
N LEU A 171 -4.51 12.82 9.68
CA LEU A 171 -4.21 11.99 10.86
C LEU A 171 -2.72 11.99 11.19
N LEU A 172 -1.86 11.74 10.20
CA LEU A 172 -0.44 11.40 10.41
C LEU A 172 0.52 12.55 10.14
N GLY A 173 0.06 13.62 9.47
CA GLY A 173 0.89 14.67 8.91
C GLY A 173 1.44 14.33 7.53
N GLU A 174 1.93 15.36 6.84
CA GLU A 174 2.67 15.28 5.58
C GLU A 174 4.17 15.13 5.87
N PRO A 175 4.97 14.42 5.02
CA PRO A 175 6.41 14.40 5.23
C PRO A 175 7.01 15.78 4.96
N ASP A 176 7.83 16.26 5.88
CA ASP A 176 8.66 17.45 5.72
C ASP A 176 10.15 17.09 5.83
N GLU A 177 11.02 18.06 5.56
CA GLU A 177 12.47 17.86 5.59
C GLU A 177 12.97 17.42 6.97
N GLU A 178 12.43 18.01 8.04
CA GLU A 178 12.78 17.65 9.43
C GLU A 178 12.45 16.18 9.70
N TRP A 179 11.25 15.74 9.32
CA TRP A 179 10.86 14.35 9.44
C TRP A 179 11.78 13.49 8.57
N LEU A 180 11.94 13.76 7.27
CA LEU A 180 12.74 12.91 6.38
C LEU A 180 14.19 12.72 6.84
N LEU A 181 14.78 13.73 7.49
CA LEU A 181 16.16 13.69 7.97
C LEU A 181 16.33 13.11 9.39
N ALA A 182 15.24 12.91 10.13
CA ALA A 182 15.31 12.32 11.46
C ALA A 182 15.83 10.86 11.42
N GLU A 183 16.70 10.51 12.36
CA GLU A 183 17.27 9.15 12.51
C GLU A 183 16.26 8.14 13.07
#